data_AF-A0A1B6ATQ4-F1
#
_entry.id   AF-A0A1B6ATQ4-F1
#
_cell.length_a   1.000
_cell.length_b   1.000
_cell.length_c   1.000
_cell.angle_alpha   90.00
_cell.angle_beta   90.00
_cell.angle_gamma   90.00
#
_symmetry.space_group_name_H-M   'P 1'
#
loop_
_entity.id
_entity.type
_entity.pdbx_description
1 polymer ?
#
loop_
_entity_poly.entity_id
_entity_poly.type
_entity_poly.pdbx_seq_one_letter_code
_entity_poly.pdbx_strand_id
1 'polypeptide(L)' 'MATQATTVPDLGDEQWSQLLTYSAGGQRSVVKQTAIRTGNVVVIVSGSPTLVDAHLDKALAKAQSR' A
#
# COMPACT_ATOMS: atom_id res chain seq x y z
N MET A 1 6.59 -4.27 17.29
CA MET A 1 6.04 -3.86 15.97
C MET A 1 6.39 -2.39 15.77
N ALA A 2 6.81 -2.00 14.56
CA ALA A 2 7.12 -0.61 14.24
C ALA A 2 6.43 -0.20 12.94
N THR A 3 5.99 1.06 12.88
CA THR A 3 5.39 1.68 11.69
C THR A 3 6.18 2.92 11.29
N GLN A 4 6.27 3.17 9.99
CA GLN A 4 6.92 4.36 9.44
C GLN A 4 6.12 4.84 8.24
N ALA A 5 5.63 6.09 8.27
CA ALA A 5 5.00 6.68 7.11
C ALA A 5 5.99 6.80 5.93
N THR A 6 5.49 6.61 4.71
CA THR A 6 6.27 6.83 3.49
C THR A 6 5.52 7.74 2.53
N THR A 7 6.25 8.25 1.55
CA THR A 7 5.63 8.91 0.40
C THR A 7 4.74 7.92 -0.36
N VAL A 8 3.68 8.47 -0.94
CA VAL A 8 2.72 7.79 -1.81
C VAL A 8 2.53 8.67 -3.06
N PRO A 9 2.46 8.09 -4.28
CA PRO A 9 2.18 8.87 -5.47
C PRO A 9 0.77 9.45 -5.42
N ASP A 10 0.56 10.61 -6.05
CA ASP A 10 -0.74 11.31 -6.13
C ASP A 10 -1.69 10.59 -7.11
N LEU A 11 -2.55 9.73 -6.57
CA LEU A 11 -3.34 8.76 -7.35
C LEU A 11 -4.84 8.75 -6.98
N GLY A 12 -5.29 9.55 -6.02
CA GLY A 12 -6.70 9.58 -5.61
C GLY A 12 -7.05 10.78 -4.74
N ASP A 13 -8.29 10.80 -4.25
CA ASP A 13 -8.81 11.90 -3.42
C ASP A 13 -8.16 11.91 -2.03
N GLU A 14 -7.85 10.73 -1.51
CA GLU A 14 -7.12 10.53 -0.26
C GLU A 14 -6.15 9.36 -0.39
N GLN A 15 -5.00 9.49 0.28
CA GLN A 15 -3.95 8.48 0.19
C GLN A 15 -3.03 8.50 1.39
N TRP A 16 -2.53 7.33 1.75
CA TRP A 16 -1.45 7.18 2.72
C TRP A 16 -0.60 5.95 2.39
N SER A 17 0.64 5.95 2.84
CA SER A 17 1.52 4.79 2.76
C SER A 17 2.36 4.66 4.03
N GLN A 18 2.62 3.42 4.43
CA GLN A 18 3.49 3.11 5.56
C GLN A 18 4.26 1.81 5.35
N LEU A 19 5.43 1.71 5.98
CA LEU A 19 6.14 0.47 6.22
C LEU A 19 5.75 -0.09 7.59
N LEU A 20 5.50 -1.38 7.65
CA LEU A 20 5.30 -2.15 8.87
C LEU A 20 6.45 -3.12 9.02
N THR A 21 7.15 -3.02 10.15
CA THR A 21 8.15 -3.99 10.55
C THR A 21 7.63 -4.81 11.73
N TYR A 22 7.50 -6.11 11.52
CA TYR A 22 7.01 -7.03 12.54
C TYR A 22 7.81 -8.33 12.53
N SER A 23 7.65 -9.11 13.59
CA SER A 23 8.18 -10.47 13.64
C SER A 23 7.02 -11.45 13.73
N ALA A 24 7.01 -12.46 12.87
CA ALA A 24 6.03 -13.54 12.87
C ALA A 24 6.77 -14.87 12.62
N GLY A 25 6.44 -15.91 13.40
CA GLY A 25 7.11 -17.22 13.27
C GLY A 25 8.63 -17.17 13.46
N GLY A 26 9.13 -16.26 14.29
CA GLY A 26 10.58 -16.07 14.51
C GLY A 26 11.32 -15.32 13.40
N GLN A 27 10.64 -14.96 12.31
CA GLN A 27 11.20 -14.19 11.20
C GLN A 27 10.80 -12.73 11.30
N ARG A 28 11.71 -11.81 10.99
CA ARG A 28 11.42 -10.38 10.87
C ARG A 28 11.01 -10.07 9.44
N SER A 29 9.87 -9.41 9.27
CA SER A 29 9.31 -9.05 7.97
C SER A 29 9.11 -7.54 7.88
N VAL A 30 9.31 -7.01 6.67
CA VAL A 30 9.00 -5.63 6.31
C VAL A 30 7.97 -5.67 5.19
N VAL A 31 6.83 -5.03 5.44
CA VAL A 31 5.72 -4.94 4.50
C VAL A 31 5.40 -3.48 4.26
N LYS A 32 5.11 -3.10 3.02
CA LYS A 32 4.52 -1.80 2.69
C LYS A 32 3.02 -1.96 2.59
N GLN A 33 2.28 -1.01 3.14
CA GLN A 33 0.84 -0.85 2.92
C GLN A 33 0.58 0.54 2.36
N THR A 34 -0.08 0.59 1.23
CA THR A 34 -0.55 1.82 0.61
C THR A 34 -2.05 1.76 0.45
N ALA A 35 -2.77 2.79 0.90
CA ALA A 35 -4.19 2.94 0.68
C ALA A 35 -4.46 4.17 -0.20
N ILE A 36 -5.35 4.02 -1.16
CA ILE A 36 -5.84 5.10 -2.02
C ILE A 36 -7.36 5.04 -2.03
N ARG A 37 -8.02 6.18 -1.83
CA ARG A 37 -9.44 6.36 -2.09
C ARG A 37 -9.65 7.15 -3.37
N THR A 38 -10.54 6.68 -4.22
CA THR A 38 -11.02 7.37 -5.41
C THR A 38 -12.55 7.23 -5.47
N GLY A 39 -13.27 8.34 -5.30
CA GLY A 39 -14.72 8.35 -5.13
C GLY A 39 -15.16 7.45 -3.97
N ASN A 40 -16.00 6.46 -4.27
CA ASN A 40 -16.53 5.47 -3.32
C ASN A 40 -15.70 4.18 -3.23
N VAL A 41 -14.55 4.11 -3.90
CA VAL A 41 -13.67 2.94 -3.93
C VAL A 41 -12.43 3.20 -3.08
N VAL A 42 -12.10 2.24 -2.21
CA VAL A 42 -10.81 2.20 -1.49
C VAL A 42 -10.03 0.99 -1.95
N VAL A 43 -8.77 1.22 -2.34
CA VAL A 43 -7.81 0.19 -2.70
C VAL A 43 -6.70 0.19 -1.67
N ILE A 44 -6.45 -0.95 -1.03
CA ILE A 44 -5.31 -1.15 -0.14
C ILE A 44 -4.41 -2.22 -0.74
N VAL A 45 -3.18 -1.86 -1.05
CA VAL A 45 -2.15 -2.78 -1.57
C VAL A 45 -1.13 -3.02 -0.45
N SER A 46 -0.91 -4.30 -0.13
CA SER A 46 -0.01 -4.73 0.95
C SER A 46 0.92 -5.83 0.46
N GLY A 47 2.21 -5.73 0.74
CA GLY A 47 3.18 -6.73 0.33
C GLY A 47 4.63 -6.31 0.51
N SER A 48 5.54 -6.95 -0.21
CA SER A 48 6.94 -6.50 -0.23
C SER A 48 7.01 -5.07 -0.79
N PRO A 49 7.85 -4.18 -0.23
CA PRO A 49 7.85 -2.77 -0.60
C PRO A 49 7.96 -2.50 -2.11
N THR A 50 8.88 -3.20 -2.78
CA THR A 50 9.11 -3.05 -4.22
C THR A 50 7.94 -3.49 -5.08
N LEU A 51 7.20 -4.54 -4.67
CA LEU A 51 6.02 -4.99 -5.40
C LEU A 51 4.82 -4.06 -5.21
N VAL A 52 4.67 -3.47 -4.02
CA VAL A 52 3.64 -2.46 -3.78
C VAL A 52 3.88 -1.26 -4.69
N ASP A 53 5.12 -0.76 -4.74
CA ASP A 53 5.47 0.38 -5.58
C ASP A 53 5.30 0.09 -7.07
N ALA A 54 5.68 -1.10 -7.52
CA ALA A 54 5.56 -1.49 -8.93
C ALA A 54 4.12 -1.75 -9.41
N HIS A 55 3.17 -1.98 -8.50
CA HIS A 55 1.83 -2.45 -8.85
C HIS A 55 0.68 -1.56 -8.37
N LEU A 56 0.96 -0.47 -7.66
CA LEU A 56 -0.04 0.41 -7.11
C LEU A 56 -0.99 0.98 -8.18
N ASP A 57 -0.43 1.59 -9.23
CA ASP A 57 -1.20 2.18 -10.33
C ASP A 57 -2.07 1.14 -11.04
N LYS A 58 -1.51 -0.05 -11.25
CA LYS A 58 -2.21 -1.18 -11.89
C LYS A 58 -3.36 -1.68 -11.04
N ALA A 59 -3.17 -1.76 -9.73
CA ALA A 59 -4.22 -2.18 -8.80
C ALA A 59 -5.37 -1.16 -8.79
N LEU A 60 -5.05 0.13 -8.77
CA LEU A 60 -6.02 1.21 -8.84
C LEU A 60 -6.81 1.19 -10.16
N ALA A 61 -6.11 1.15 -11.29
CA ALA A 61 -6.73 1.10 -12.62
C ALA A 61 -7.69 -0.09 -12.74
N LYS A 62 -7.30 -1.25 -12.21
CA LYS A 62 -8.16 -2.44 -12.19
C LYS A 62 -9.40 -2.25 -11.31
N ALA A 63 -9.27 -1.58 -10.17
CA ALA A 63 -10.41 -1.30 -9.29
C ALA A 63 -11.40 -0.29 -9.91
N GLN A 64 -10.91 0.67 -10.68
CA GLN A 64 -11.72 1.66 -11.39
C GLN A 64 -12.38 1.12 -12.67
N SER A 65 -11.81 0.07 -13.28
CA SER A 65 -12.36 -0.55 -14.50
C SER A 65 -13.58 -1.45 -14.28
N ARG A 66 -14.17 -1.43 -13.08
CA ARG A 66 -15.18 -2.37 -12.63
C ARG A 66 -16.60 -1.85 -12.80
#